data_AF-A0A968AMS9-F1
#
_entry.id   AF-A0A968AMS9-F1
#
_cell.length_a   1.000
_cell.length_b   1.000
_cell.length_c   1.000
_cell.angle_alpha   90.00
_cell.angle_beta   90.00
_cell.angle_gamma   90.00
#
_symmetry.space_group_name_H-M   'P 1'
#
loop_
_entity.id
_entity.type
_entity.pdbx_description
1 polymer ?
#
loop_
_entity_poly.entity_id
_entity_poly.type
_entity_poly.pdbx_seq_one_letter_code
_entity_poly.pdbx_strand_id
1 'polypeptide(L)'
;FVYLSDEFYIRTDMPIPENQYYEGFYQLENGVGLTRDFIDRFEEEFSQLKNRSNRPLEISLVTGTLGSKVLKKYFMRKLNQIPNTYFKLHPVQNRFYGPSITVSGLLVGEDIYDTLNTQRTGDFIVLPPRCLNDDGLFLDDWSLQELEDKLGKRLIVFPESFSQLFDEINGCAKNAAFVHSAVTAK
;
A
#
# COMPACT_ATOMS: atom_id res chain seq x y z
N PHE A 1 25.71 13.19 12.19
CA PHE A 1 24.64 14.15 11.82
C PHE A 1 23.35 13.76 12.52
N VAL A 2 22.42 14.70 12.68
CA VAL A 2 21.10 14.46 13.28
C VAL A 2 20.06 14.91 12.26
N TYR A 3 19.13 14.02 11.90
CA TYR A 3 18.04 14.29 10.99
C TYR A 3 16.70 14.14 11.72
N LEU A 4 15.73 14.94 11.31
CA LEU A 4 14.34 14.74 11.74
C LEU A 4 13.75 13.54 11.00
N SER A 5 12.95 12.73 11.69
CA SER A 5 12.15 11.70 11.04
C SER A 5 11.11 12.32 10.11
N ASP A 6 10.76 11.59 9.06
CA ASP A 6 9.69 11.94 8.12
C ASP A 6 8.38 12.28 8.82
N GLU A 7 8.09 11.60 9.93
CA GLU A 7 6.89 11.84 10.73
C GLU A 7 6.77 13.30 11.18
N PHE A 8 7.89 13.95 11.51
CA PHE A 8 7.91 15.36 11.89
C PHE A 8 7.36 16.23 10.76
N TYR A 9 7.90 16.07 9.55
CA TYR A 9 7.50 16.84 8.37
C TYR A 9 6.02 16.59 8.00
N ILE A 10 5.57 15.33 8.06
CA ILE A 10 4.20 14.96 7.70
C ILE A 10 3.19 15.50 8.74
N ARG A 11 3.55 15.51 10.03
CA ARG A 11 2.67 16.01 11.10
C ARG A 11 2.53 17.53 11.06
N THR A 12 3.60 18.26 10.72
CA THR A 12 3.61 19.73 10.64
C THR A 12 3.19 20.25 9.25
N ASP A 13 2.84 19.37 8.31
CA ASP A 13 2.55 19.66 6.91
C ASP A 13 3.69 20.41 6.18
N MET A 14 4.91 20.28 6.71
CA MET A 14 6.11 20.80 6.07
C MET A 14 6.44 19.99 4.80
N PRO A 15 7.12 20.59 3.82
CA PRO A 15 7.60 19.85 2.67
C PRO A 15 8.61 18.79 3.11
N ILE A 16 8.50 17.58 2.55
CA ILE A 16 9.50 16.53 2.70
C ILE A 16 10.79 17.00 2.01
N PRO A 17 11.94 17.04 2.72
CA PRO A 17 13.23 17.44 2.14
C PRO A 17 13.56 16.68 0.85
N GLU A 18 14.32 17.33 -0.04
CA GLU A 18 14.83 16.73 -1.28
C GLU A 18 15.94 15.70 -0.98
N ASN A 19 16.26 14.84 -1.95
CA ASN A 19 17.20 13.74 -1.75
C ASN A 19 18.58 14.17 -1.22
N GLN A 20 19.09 15.34 -1.65
CA GLN A 20 20.40 15.89 -1.26
C GLN A 20 20.50 16.11 0.26
N TYR A 21 19.37 16.35 0.94
CA TYR A 21 19.34 16.56 2.38
C TYR A 21 19.78 15.31 3.18
N TYR A 22 19.50 14.11 2.66
CA TYR A 22 19.69 12.85 3.40
C TYR A 22 21.08 12.23 3.21
N GLU A 23 21.96 12.85 2.41
CA GLU A 23 23.36 12.46 2.20
C GLU A 23 23.59 10.95 1.97
N GLY A 24 22.64 10.25 1.33
CA GLY A 24 22.73 8.80 1.08
C GLY A 24 21.83 7.91 1.94
N PHE A 25 20.85 8.48 2.67
CA PHE A 25 19.78 7.73 3.35
C PHE A 25 20.26 6.75 4.44
N TYR A 26 21.33 7.07 5.16
CA TYR A 26 21.92 6.19 6.18
C TYR A 26 20.99 5.77 7.34
N GLN A 27 19.84 6.44 7.52
CA GLN A 27 18.89 6.21 8.61
C GLN A 27 17.49 5.79 8.12
N LEU A 28 17.41 5.21 6.91
CA LEU A 28 16.16 4.81 6.28
C LEU A 28 15.30 3.90 7.19
N GLU A 29 15.93 2.90 7.81
CA GLU A 29 15.28 1.96 8.75
C GLU A 29 14.71 2.63 10.00
N ASN A 30 15.19 3.84 10.34
CA ASN A 30 14.72 4.61 11.50
C ASN A 30 13.66 5.65 11.12
N GLY A 31 13.07 5.55 9.92
CA GLY A 31 12.02 6.47 9.48
C GLY A 31 12.53 7.84 9.05
N VAL A 32 13.77 7.92 8.59
CA VAL A 32 14.40 9.15 8.05
C VAL A 32 14.64 8.96 6.55
N GLY A 33 13.90 9.70 5.72
CA GLY A 33 14.04 9.70 4.26
C GLY A 33 13.21 8.65 3.52
N LEU A 34 12.43 7.80 4.20
CA LEU A 34 11.56 6.78 3.58
C LEU A 34 10.57 7.37 2.57
N THR A 35 9.99 8.50 2.95
CA THR A 35 8.99 9.21 2.15
C THR A 35 9.64 9.81 0.92
N ARG A 36 10.84 10.38 1.07
CA ARG A 36 11.59 10.93 -0.06
C ARG A 36 12.01 9.83 -1.03
N ASP A 37 12.63 8.78 -0.53
CA ASP A 37 12.99 7.61 -1.31
C ASP A 37 11.78 7.04 -2.08
N PHE A 38 10.62 6.89 -1.41
CA PHE A 38 9.42 6.38 -2.07
C PHE A 38 8.86 7.33 -3.14
N ILE A 39 8.89 8.64 -2.90
CA ILE A 39 8.49 9.64 -3.91
C ILE A 39 9.40 9.53 -5.13
N ASP A 40 10.72 9.54 -4.92
CA ASP A 40 11.69 9.56 -6.02
C ASP A 40 11.59 8.28 -6.87
N ARG A 41 11.51 7.10 -6.24
CA ARG A 41 11.31 5.83 -6.95
C ARG A 41 10.01 5.79 -7.76
N PHE A 42 8.92 6.33 -7.20
CA PHE A 42 7.64 6.40 -7.92
C PHE A 42 7.72 7.32 -9.14
N GLU A 43 8.39 8.47 -9.02
CA GLU A 43 8.58 9.39 -10.13
C GLU A 43 9.38 8.76 -11.28
N GLU A 44 10.42 7.99 -10.95
CA GLU A 44 11.26 7.28 -11.92
C GLU A 44 10.45 6.23 -12.72
N GLU A 45 9.56 5.49 -12.06
CA GLU A 45 8.80 4.43 -12.74
C GLU A 45 7.47 4.90 -13.36
N PHE A 46 6.96 6.08 -13.00
CA PHE A 46 5.60 6.52 -13.36
C PHE A 46 5.29 6.47 -14.86
N SER A 47 6.27 6.82 -15.70
CA SER A 47 6.10 6.78 -17.17
C SER A 47 5.80 5.37 -17.69
N GLN A 48 6.36 4.34 -17.06
CA GLN A 48 6.20 2.93 -17.42
C GLN A 48 4.87 2.36 -16.94
N LEU A 49 4.25 2.98 -15.93
CA LEU A 49 2.97 2.53 -15.36
C LEU A 49 1.78 2.76 -16.30
N LYS A 50 1.87 3.73 -17.21
CA LYS A 50 0.75 4.15 -18.09
C LYS A 50 0.21 3.05 -19.00
N ASN A 51 1.01 2.01 -19.29
CA ASN A 51 0.63 0.90 -20.17
C ASN A 51 0.44 -0.43 -19.40
N ARG A 52 0.34 -0.39 -18.07
CA ARG A 52 0.28 -1.60 -17.23
C ARG A 52 -1.11 -2.21 -17.08
N SER A 53 -2.17 -1.53 -17.53
CA SER A 53 -3.54 -2.05 -17.48
C SER A 53 -4.28 -1.90 -18.80
N ASN A 54 -4.80 -3.02 -19.31
CA ASN A 54 -5.62 -3.10 -20.53
C ASN A 54 -7.12 -3.26 -20.24
N ARG A 55 -7.51 -3.27 -18.95
CA ARG A 55 -8.91 -3.41 -18.49
C ARG A 55 -9.13 -2.53 -17.25
N PRO A 56 -10.35 -2.05 -16.97
CA PRO A 56 -10.61 -1.33 -15.73
C PRO A 56 -10.19 -2.15 -14.50
N LEU A 57 -9.41 -1.53 -13.61
CA LEU A 57 -8.99 -2.08 -12.32
C LEU A 57 -9.33 -1.09 -11.20
N GLU A 58 -10.12 -1.52 -10.22
CA GLU A 58 -10.30 -0.78 -8.97
C GLU A 58 -9.32 -1.32 -7.92
N ILE A 59 -8.43 -0.47 -7.39
CA ILE A 59 -7.37 -0.85 -6.45
C ILE A 59 -7.56 -0.07 -5.14
N SER A 60 -7.75 -0.80 -4.03
CA SER A 60 -7.90 -0.24 -2.68
C SER A 60 -6.56 -0.25 -1.96
N LEU A 61 -5.93 0.90 -1.77
CA LEU A 61 -4.70 1.05 -0.98
C LEU A 61 -5.05 1.21 0.50
N VAL A 62 -4.45 0.37 1.34
CA VAL A 62 -4.57 0.39 2.81
C VAL A 62 -3.30 0.99 3.39
N THR A 63 -3.45 1.89 4.37
CA THR A 63 -2.31 2.47 5.09
C THR A 63 -2.75 3.05 6.43
N GLY A 64 -1.81 3.39 7.31
CA GLY A 64 -2.08 4.14 8.53
C GLY A 64 -2.43 5.60 8.24
N THR A 65 -2.99 6.30 9.22
CA THR A 65 -3.43 7.70 9.04
C THR A 65 -2.31 8.66 8.65
N LEU A 66 -1.06 8.43 9.09
CA LEU A 66 0.10 9.22 8.69
C LEU A 66 0.46 8.95 7.22
N GLY A 67 0.55 7.68 6.83
CA GLY A 67 0.81 7.27 5.44
C GLY A 67 -0.26 7.77 4.48
N SER A 68 -1.51 7.89 4.93
CA SER A 68 -2.58 8.47 4.12
C SER A 68 -2.30 9.92 3.71
N LYS A 69 -1.70 10.72 4.58
CA LYS A 69 -1.32 12.11 4.25
C LYS A 69 -0.31 12.15 3.12
N VAL A 70 0.70 11.27 3.19
CA VAL A 70 1.74 11.13 2.16
C VAL A 70 1.12 10.70 0.83
N LEU A 71 0.36 9.60 0.82
CA LEU A 71 -0.25 9.07 -0.40
C LEU A 71 -1.17 10.11 -1.07
N LYS A 72 -2.01 10.80 -0.29
CA LYS A 72 -2.87 11.88 -0.80
C LYS A 72 -2.07 13.02 -1.42
N LYS A 73 -1.01 13.48 -0.75
CA LYS A 73 -0.22 14.65 -1.16
C LYS A 73 0.61 14.38 -2.42
N TYR A 74 1.23 13.20 -2.51
CA TYR A 74 2.25 12.93 -3.54
C TYR A 74 1.82 11.93 -4.63
N PHE A 75 0.94 10.97 -4.32
CA PHE A 75 0.72 9.80 -5.19
C PHE A 75 -0.66 9.79 -5.85
N MET A 76 -1.74 10.01 -5.09
CA MET A 76 -3.12 9.74 -5.55
C MET A 76 -3.48 10.44 -6.86
N ARG A 77 -3.05 11.69 -7.06
CA ARG A 77 -3.30 12.42 -8.30
C ARG A 77 -2.63 11.75 -9.51
N LYS A 78 -1.38 11.31 -9.37
CA LYS A 78 -0.62 10.66 -10.44
C LYS A 78 -1.12 9.25 -10.69
N LEU A 79 -1.36 8.48 -9.62
CA LEU A 79 -1.94 7.14 -9.72
C LEU A 79 -3.25 7.14 -10.52
N ASN A 80 -4.14 8.11 -10.27
CA ASN A 80 -5.40 8.24 -11.01
C ASN A 80 -5.26 8.84 -12.42
N GLN A 81 -4.04 9.15 -12.88
CA GLN A 81 -3.75 9.45 -14.30
C GLN A 81 -3.34 8.19 -15.08
N ILE A 82 -3.12 7.06 -14.39
CA ILE A 82 -2.78 5.79 -15.05
C ILE A 82 -4.05 5.26 -15.74
N PRO A 83 -4.04 5.06 -17.07
CA PRO A 83 -5.19 4.56 -17.82
C PRO A 83 -5.73 3.24 -17.27
N ASN A 84 -7.05 3.07 -17.33
CA ASN A 84 -7.76 1.86 -16.90
C ASN A 84 -7.53 1.46 -15.44
N THR A 85 -7.17 2.41 -14.58
CA THR A 85 -7.01 2.15 -13.15
C THR A 85 -7.74 3.21 -12.33
N TYR A 86 -8.25 2.80 -11.18
CA TYR A 86 -8.85 3.68 -10.20
C TYR A 86 -8.34 3.30 -8.82
N PHE A 87 -7.56 4.19 -8.21
CA PHE A 87 -7.01 3.99 -6.88
C PHE A 87 -7.90 4.66 -5.84
N LYS A 88 -8.31 3.88 -4.83
CA LYS A 88 -9.03 4.35 -3.66
C LYS A 88 -8.17 4.14 -2.42
N LEU A 89 -8.11 5.15 -1.56
CA LEU A 89 -7.32 5.09 -0.33
C LEU A 89 -8.22 4.79 0.87
N HIS A 90 -7.81 3.85 1.70
CA HIS A 90 -8.47 3.43 2.94
C HIS A 90 -7.52 3.63 4.13
N PRO A 91 -7.57 4.80 4.79
CA PRO A 91 -6.80 5.05 5.99
C PRO A 91 -7.37 4.23 7.14
N VAL A 92 -6.54 3.41 7.77
CA VAL A 92 -6.90 2.62 8.95
C VAL A 92 -6.44 3.37 10.19
N GLN A 93 -7.34 3.54 11.14
CA GLN A 93 -7.02 4.03 12.48
C GLN A 93 -6.62 2.83 13.34
N ASN A 94 -5.45 2.88 13.96
CA ASN A 94 -5.01 1.85 14.89
C ASN A 94 -5.83 1.92 16.19
N ARG A 95 -6.72 0.97 16.44
CA ARG A 95 -7.45 0.86 17.70
C ARG A 95 -6.77 -0.12 18.65
N PHE A 96 -6.04 -1.10 18.12
CA PHE A 96 -5.34 -2.13 18.89
C PHE A 96 -4.26 -1.53 19.83
N TYR A 97 -3.32 -0.76 19.28
CA TYR A 97 -2.32 -0.01 20.07
C TYR A 97 -2.77 1.41 20.43
N GLY A 98 -3.89 1.85 19.87
CA GLY A 98 -4.50 3.15 20.12
C GLY A 98 -4.20 4.20 19.05
N PRO A 99 -5.06 5.23 18.93
CA PRO A 99 -5.14 6.10 17.76
C PRO A 99 -3.95 7.06 17.59
N SER A 100 -3.08 7.18 18.60
CA SER A 100 -1.81 7.91 18.50
C SER A 100 -0.76 7.19 17.66
N ILE A 101 -0.92 5.88 17.45
CA ILE A 101 -0.08 5.08 16.56
C ILE A 101 -0.61 5.22 15.14
N THR A 102 0.09 6.00 14.31
CA THR A 102 -0.40 6.42 12.99
C THR A 102 0.35 5.80 11.81
N VAL A 103 1.40 5.02 12.09
CA VAL A 103 2.25 4.35 11.09
C VAL A 103 1.58 3.09 10.55
N SER A 104 1.91 2.72 9.31
CA SER A 104 1.25 1.62 8.62
C SER A 104 1.78 0.22 8.98
N GLY A 105 3.03 0.11 9.42
CA GLY A 105 3.65 -1.18 9.79
C GLY A 105 3.18 -1.76 11.12
N LEU A 106 2.40 -1.01 11.89
CA LEU A 106 1.82 -1.46 13.17
C LEU A 106 0.31 -1.68 13.08
N LEU A 107 -0.25 -1.73 11.87
CA LEU A 107 -1.65 -2.08 11.66
C LEU A 107 -1.85 -3.58 11.88
N VAL A 108 -3.01 -3.92 12.44
CA VAL A 108 -3.39 -5.31 12.75
C VAL A 108 -4.55 -5.77 11.87
N GLY A 109 -4.79 -7.08 11.82
CA GLY A 109 -5.83 -7.68 10.96
C GLY A 109 -7.23 -7.17 11.29
N GLU A 110 -7.58 -7.13 12.58
CA GLU A 110 -8.89 -6.66 13.07
C GLU A 110 -9.19 -5.21 12.64
N ASP A 111 -8.23 -4.30 12.83
CA ASP A 111 -8.39 -2.88 12.46
C ASP A 111 -8.61 -2.69 10.96
N ILE A 112 -7.88 -3.47 10.13
CA ILE A 112 -8.03 -3.48 8.68
C ILE A 112 -9.41 -4.02 8.31
N TYR A 113 -9.82 -5.16 8.87
CA TYR A 113 -11.11 -5.79 8.61
C TYR A 113 -12.27 -4.83 8.87
N ASP A 114 -12.35 -4.25 10.06
CA ASP A 114 -13.43 -3.34 10.45
C ASP A 114 -13.51 -2.11 9.55
N THR A 115 -12.35 -1.59 9.12
CA THR A 115 -12.28 -0.45 8.20
C THR A 115 -12.83 -0.81 6.82
N LEU A 116 -12.53 -2.01 6.33
CA LEU A 116 -12.86 -2.42 4.95
C LEU A 116 -14.23 -3.08 4.85
N ASN A 117 -14.69 -3.82 5.85
CA ASN A 117 -15.98 -4.51 5.87
C ASN A 117 -17.18 -3.54 5.81
N THR A 118 -16.97 -2.29 6.18
CA THR A 118 -17.99 -1.23 6.12
C THR A 118 -17.90 -0.36 4.86
N GLN A 119 -16.96 -0.64 3.96
CA GLN A 119 -16.68 0.21 2.80
C GLN A 119 -16.65 -0.59 1.50
N ARG A 120 -17.06 0.03 0.39
CA ARG A 120 -16.80 -0.55 -0.93
C ARG A 120 -15.29 -0.56 -1.20
N THR A 121 -14.75 -1.75 -1.38
CA THR A 121 -13.38 -2.03 -1.83
C THR A 121 -13.34 -2.38 -3.31
N GLY A 122 -12.17 -2.26 -3.93
CA GLY A 122 -11.95 -2.58 -5.34
C GLY A 122 -11.85 -4.08 -5.64
N ASP A 123 -11.25 -4.38 -6.79
CA ASP A 123 -10.91 -5.73 -7.24
C ASP A 123 -9.73 -6.30 -6.43
N PHE A 124 -8.79 -5.43 -6.07
CA PHE A 124 -7.60 -5.77 -5.30
C PHE A 124 -7.47 -4.82 -4.10
N ILE A 125 -7.10 -5.38 -2.96
CA ILE A 125 -6.75 -4.60 -1.76
C ILE A 125 -5.25 -4.75 -1.54
N VAL A 126 -4.57 -3.62 -1.42
CA VAL A 126 -3.12 -3.56 -1.25
C VAL A 126 -2.80 -3.11 0.16
N LEU A 127 -2.19 -4.00 0.93
CA LEU A 127 -1.75 -3.76 2.29
C LEU A 127 -0.41 -3.03 2.29
N PRO A 128 -0.09 -2.25 3.35
CA PRO A 128 1.21 -1.61 3.45
C PRO A 128 2.34 -2.65 3.58
N PRO A 129 3.57 -2.32 3.16
CA PRO A 129 4.70 -3.23 3.35
C PRO A 129 4.95 -3.45 4.84
N ARG A 130 5.49 -4.63 5.19
CA ARG A 130 5.88 -5.00 6.56
C ARG A 130 4.75 -4.94 7.61
N CYS A 131 3.50 -5.16 7.20
CA CYS A 131 2.38 -5.37 8.13
C CYS A 131 2.25 -6.82 8.62
N LEU A 132 3.01 -7.74 8.01
CA LEU A 132 3.11 -9.13 8.41
C LEU A 132 4.52 -9.42 8.92
N ASN A 133 4.63 -10.35 9.86
CA ASN A 133 5.89 -10.94 10.29
C ASN A 133 6.37 -12.04 9.31
N ASP A 134 7.51 -12.68 9.63
CA ASP A 134 8.11 -13.72 8.80
C ASP A 134 7.24 -14.98 8.64
N ASP A 135 6.30 -15.20 9.56
CA ASP A 135 5.32 -16.29 9.53
C ASP A 135 4.02 -15.91 8.76
N GLY A 136 3.96 -14.70 8.19
CA GLY A 136 2.78 -14.22 7.47
C GLY A 136 1.60 -13.83 8.35
N LEU A 137 1.87 -13.48 9.62
CA LEU A 137 0.88 -13.07 10.60
C LEU A 137 0.93 -11.56 10.86
N PHE A 138 -0.24 -10.97 11.10
CA PHE A 138 -0.37 -9.64 11.68
C PHE A 138 -0.01 -9.66 13.17
N LEU A 139 0.11 -8.48 13.80
CA LEU A 139 0.49 -8.35 15.22
C LEU A 139 -0.58 -8.83 16.20
N ASP A 140 -1.81 -9.07 15.74
CA ASP A 140 -2.93 -9.65 16.46
C ASP A 140 -3.13 -11.15 16.15
N ASP A 141 -2.08 -11.81 15.64
CA ASP A 141 -2.04 -13.24 15.28
C ASP A 141 -3.00 -13.68 14.16
N TRP A 142 -3.69 -12.74 13.49
CA TRP A 142 -4.43 -13.06 12.28
C TRP A 142 -3.47 -13.42 11.16
N SER A 143 -3.81 -14.44 10.38
CA SER A 143 -3.09 -14.73 9.13
C SER A 143 -3.61 -13.87 7.98
N LEU A 144 -2.79 -13.68 6.95
CA LEU A 144 -3.23 -13.04 5.71
C LEU A 144 -4.46 -13.76 5.11
N GLN A 145 -4.46 -15.10 5.12
CA GLN A 145 -5.56 -15.92 4.61
C GLN A 145 -6.85 -15.71 5.41
N GLU A 146 -6.75 -15.62 6.74
CA GLU A 146 -7.92 -15.36 7.58
C GLU A 146 -8.58 -14.00 7.23
N LEU A 147 -7.78 -12.97 6.99
CA LEU A 147 -8.30 -11.66 6.58
C LEU A 147 -8.90 -11.70 5.16
N GLU A 148 -8.26 -12.41 4.23
CA GLU A 148 -8.79 -12.67 2.88
C GLU A 148 -10.17 -13.35 2.93
N ASP A 149 -10.29 -14.40 3.73
CA ASP A 149 -11.50 -15.20 3.88
C ASP A 149 -12.64 -14.35 4.47
N LYS A 150 -12.36 -13.55 5.50
CA LYS A 150 -13.35 -12.65 6.11
C LYS A 150 -13.81 -11.54 5.16
N LEU A 151 -12.91 -11.00 4.33
CA LEU A 151 -13.25 -9.94 3.38
C LEU A 151 -13.85 -10.48 2.07
N GLY A 152 -13.65 -11.76 1.76
CA GLY A 152 -13.99 -12.35 0.47
C GLY A 152 -13.23 -11.69 -0.69
N LYS A 153 -12.03 -11.19 -0.42
CA LYS A 153 -11.22 -10.38 -1.34
C LYS A 153 -9.78 -10.81 -1.27
N ARG A 154 -9.11 -10.78 -2.42
CA ARG A 154 -7.67 -11.04 -2.49
C ARG A 154 -6.89 -9.84 -1.96
N LEU A 155 -5.91 -10.12 -1.12
CA LEU A 155 -4.99 -9.15 -0.55
C LEU A 155 -3.63 -9.29 -1.22
N ILE A 156 -2.97 -8.15 -1.44
CA ILE A 156 -1.59 -8.08 -1.91
C ILE A 156 -0.83 -7.23 -0.90
N VAL A 157 0.28 -7.74 -0.36
CA VAL A 157 1.19 -6.88 0.41
C VAL A 157 1.98 -6.06 -0.58
N PHE A 158 2.00 -4.73 -0.42
CA PHE A 158 2.68 -3.85 -1.36
C PHE A 158 4.14 -4.30 -1.55
N PRO A 159 4.56 -4.62 -2.79
CA PRO A 159 5.93 -5.04 -3.08
C PRO A 159 6.86 -3.82 -3.05
N GLU A 160 8.06 -3.93 -3.60
CA GLU A 160 9.01 -2.81 -3.51
C GLU A 160 8.62 -1.60 -4.37
N SER A 161 7.82 -1.79 -5.43
CA SER A 161 7.41 -0.72 -6.34
C SER A 161 6.02 -0.92 -6.96
N PHE A 162 5.45 0.13 -7.55
CA PHE A 162 4.17 0.01 -8.27
C PHE A 162 4.30 -0.84 -9.53
N SER A 163 5.45 -0.85 -10.20
CA SER A 163 5.67 -1.75 -11.34
C SER A 163 5.50 -3.21 -10.94
N GLN A 164 6.10 -3.63 -9.81
CA GLN A 164 5.95 -4.98 -9.27
C GLN A 164 4.50 -5.25 -8.83
N LEU A 165 3.82 -4.26 -8.22
CA LEU A 165 2.41 -4.39 -7.86
C LEU A 165 1.53 -4.68 -9.08
N PHE A 166 1.76 -3.98 -10.20
CA PHE A 166 1.04 -4.26 -11.44
C PHE A 166 1.35 -5.64 -12.00
N ASP A 167 2.60 -6.09 -11.91
CA ASP A 167 2.98 -7.43 -12.36
C ASP A 167 2.27 -8.53 -11.54
N GLU A 168 2.16 -8.36 -10.22
CA GLU A 168 1.40 -9.26 -9.35
C GLU A 168 -0.10 -9.24 -9.67
N ILE A 169 -0.72 -8.07 -9.78
CA ILE A 169 -2.14 -7.93 -10.13
C ILE A 169 -2.44 -8.62 -11.47
N ASN A 170 -1.59 -8.41 -12.48
CA ASN A 170 -1.74 -9.01 -13.80
C ASN A 170 -1.50 -10.52 -13.77
N GLY A 171 -0.59 -11.02 -12.92
CA GLY A 171 -0.38 -12.45 -12.69
C GLY A 171 -1.59 -13.13 -12.05
N CYS A 172 -2.21 -12.48 -11.05
CA CYS A 172 -3.41 -12.98 -10.39
C CYS A 172 -4.59 -13.15 -11.36
N ALA A 173 -4.78 -12.19 -12.25
CA ALA A 173 -5.86 -12.21 -13.24
C ALA A 173 -5.73 -13.37 -14.24
N LYS A 174 -4.50 -13.68 -14.67
CA LYS A 174 -4.23 -14.81 -15.59
C LYS A 174 -4.58 -16.15 -14.95
N ASN A 175 -4.23 -16.34 -13.68
CA ASN A 175 -4.50 -17.59 -12.96
C ASN A 175 -6.00 -17.80 -12.73
N ALA A 176 -6.75 -16.74 -12.40
CA ALA A 176 -8.21 -16.83 -12.23
C ALA A 176 -8.94 -17.18 -13.55
N ALA A 177 -8.51 -16.60 -14.68
CA ALA A 177 -9.07 -16.92 -16.00
C ALA A 177 -8.78 -18.38 -16.43
N PHE A 178 -7.60 -18.91 -16.09
CA PHE A 178 -7.21 -20.28 -16.40
C PHE A 178 -8.05 -21.31 -15.62
N VAL A 179 -8.32 -21.06 -14.34
CA VAL A 179 -9.15 -21.94 -13.50
C VAL A 179 -10.61 -21.97 -13.98
N HIS A 180 -11.18 -20.82 -14.37
CA HIS A 180 -12.55 -20.77 -14.89
C HIS A 180 -12.71 -21.49 -16.24
N SER A 181 -11.69 -21.42 -17.10
CA SER A 181 -11.66 -22.10 -18.40
C SER A 181 -11.58 -23.62 -18.26
N ALA A 182 -10.87 -24.13 -17.24
CA ALA A 182 -10.74 -25.56 -16.99
C ALA A 182 -11.99 -26.21 -16.37
N VAL A 183 -12.79 -25.43 -15.61
CA VAL A 183 -14.04 -25.91 -15.00
C VAL A 183 -15.20 -25.95 -16.00
N THR A 184 -15.19 -25.08 -17.01
CA THR A 184 -16.26 -25.04 -18.05
C THR A 184 -16.03 -26.06 -19.17
N ALA A 185 -14.87 -26.73 -19.19
CA ALA A 185 -14.48 -27.74 -20.19
C ALA A 185 -14.71 -29.19 -19.73
N LYS A 186 -15.50 -29.41 -18.66
CA LYS A 186 -15.98 -30.72 -18.21
C LYS A 186 -17.51 -30.74 -18.23
#